data_AF-A0A7C0UJD1-F1
#
_entry.id   AF-A0A7C0UJD1-F1
#
_cell.length_a   1.000
_cell.length_b   1.000
_cell.length_c   1.000
_cell.angle_alpha   90.00
_cell.angle_beta   90.00
_cell.angle_gamma   90.00
#
_symmetry.space_group_name_H-M   'P 1'
#
loop_
_entity.id
_entity.type
_entity.pdbx_description
1 polymer ?
#
loop_
_entity_poly.entity_id
_entity_poly.type
_entity_poly.pdbx_seq_one_letter_code
_entity_poly.pdbx_strand_id
1 'polypeptide(L)'
;MEEQMGQQNNPSAGGPEQSAGGSDKDVQDNKLWAFIGYLGILCLIPLLAKRDSKFAQFHAKQGLILLIAWFFVWILVIGWLLGIILFIFWIMAVINVFSGKMKKLPVIGDIAEKINI
;
A
#
# COMPACT_ATOMS: atom_id res chain seq x y z
N MET A 1 -39.95 39.73 4.88
CA MET A 1 -40.82 38.54 4.71
C MET A 1 -40.47 38.01 3.33
N GLU A 2 -39.33 37.34 3.23
CA GLU A 2 -39.20 35.86 3.22
C GLU A 2 -39.03 35.44 1.76
N GLU A 3 -38.09 34.63 1.29
CA GLU A 3 -36.96 33.91 1.85
C GLU A 3 -36.16 33.50 0.60
N GLN A 4 -34.84 33.68 0.60
CA GLN A 4 -33.99 32.95 -0.33
C GLN A 4 -33.91 31.51 0.19
N MET A 5 -34.76 30.62 -0.33
CA MET A 5 -34.65 29.19 -0.05
C MET A 5 -33.64 28.56 -1.01
N GLY A 6 -32.45 28.32 -0.47
CA GLY A 6 -31.38 27.56 -1.10
C GLY A 6 -31.84 26.17 -1.51
N GLN A 7 -31.30 25.73 -2.65
CA GLN A 7 -31.34 24.33 -3.07
C GLN A 7 -30.68 23.48 -2.00
N GLN A 8 -31.51 22.76 -1.25
CA GLN A 8 -31.10 21.77 -0.28
C GLN A 8 -30.55 20.55 -1.03
N ASN A 9 -29.23 20.40 -0.97
CA ASN A 9 -28.49 19.24 -1.40
C ASN A 9 -28.85 18.03 -0.51
N ASN A 10 -29.40 16.96 -1.11
CA ASN A 10 -28.99 15.55 -0.91
C ASN A 10 -29.87 14.65 -1.80
N PRO A 11 -29.32 13.64 -2.49
CA PRO A 11 -29.40 12.31 -1.88
C PRO A 11 -28.17 11.42 -2.09
N SER A 12 -28.10 10.41 -1.19
CA SER A 12 -27.33 9.17 -1.25
C SER A 12 -26.05 9.17 -0.41
N ALA A 13 -26.09 8.73 0.84
CA ALA A 13 -26.12 7.31 1.25
C ALA A 13 -24.89 6.52 0.75
N GLY A 14 -23.96 6.27 1.68
CA GLY A 14 -23.05 5.11 1.65
C GLY A 14 -21.87 5.15 0.68
N GLY A 15 -20.98 6.13 0.78
CA GLY A 15 -19.63 6.02 0.19
C GLY A 15 -18.74 5.13 1.08
N PRO A 16 -17.90 4.24 0.50
CA PRO A 16 -16.97 3.45 1.31
C PRO A 16 -16.03 4.39 2.06
N GLU A 17 -15.91 4.17 3.37
CA GLU A 17 -15.02 4.85 4.29
C GLU A 17 -13.74 5.34 3.61
N GLN A 18 -13.56 6.65 3.56
CA GLN A 18 -12.29 7.29 3.26
C GLN A 18 -11.26 6.90 4.33
N SER A 19 -10.63 5.74 4.18
CA SER A 19 -9.56 5.30 5.09
C SER A 19 -8.22 5.90 4.62
N ALA A 20 -7.83 7.05 5.18
CA ALA A 20 -6.46 7.58 5.31
C ALA A 20 -5.44 7.22 4.20
N GLY A 21 -5.84 7.38 2.94
CA GLY A 21 -5.40 6.48 1.87
C GLY A 21 -5.00 7.11 0.53
N GLY A 22 -4.29 8.25 0.51
CA GLY A 22 -3.92 8.91 -0.76
C GLY A 22 -5.15 9.50 -1.46
N SER A 23 -4.96 10.49 -2.34
CA SER A 23 -6.11 10.95 -3.13
C SER A 23 -6.52 9.87 -4.14
N ASP A 24 -7.80 9.79 -4.51
CA ASP A 24 -8.27 8.81 -5.52
C ASP A 24 -7.48 8.90 -6.83
N LYS A 25 -7.01 10.10 -7.17
CA LYS A 25 -6.13 10.35 -8.32
C LYS A 25 -4.73 9.75 -8.13
N ASP A 26 -4.13 9.91 -6.95
CA ASP A 26 -2.81 9.32 -6.63
C ASP A 26 -2.85 7.79 -6.76
N VAL A 27 -3.91 7.16 -6.25
CA VAL A 27 -4.08 5.71 -6.32
C VAL A 27 -4.22 5.24 -7.78
N GLN A 28 -5.01 5.93 -8.59
CA GLN A 28 -5.21 5.58 -10.00
C GLN A 28 -3.92 5.74 -10.82
N ASP A 29 -3.25 6.87 -10.68
CA ASP A 29 -2.07 7.21 -11.48
C ASP A 29 -0.83 6.36 -11.09
N ASN A 30 -0.80 5.82 -9.86
CA ASN A 30 0.39 5.15 -9.32
C ASN A 30 0.20 3.66 -8.99
N LYS A 31 -0.90 3.02 -9.41
CA LYS A 31 -1.17 1.60 -9.13
C LYS A 31 -0.06 0.66 -9.62
N LEU A 32 0.43 0.86 -10.85
CA LEU A 32 1.51 0.05 -11.39
C LEU A 32 2.83 0.25 -10.61
N TRP A 33 3.12 1.49 -10.23
CA TRP A 33 4.31 1.83 -9.45
C TRP A 33 4.29 1.18 -8.05
N ALA A 34 3.12 1.18 -7.40
CA ALA A 34 2.92 0.46 -6.15
C ALA A 34 3.12 -1.06 -6.30
N PHE A 35 2.65 -1.65 -7.41
CA PHE A 35 2.87 -3.07 -7.69
C PHE A 35 4.36 -3.40 -7.92
N ILE A 36 5.07 -2.57 -8.70
CA ILE A 36 6.54 -2.68 -8.88
C ILE A 36 7.25 -2.65 -7.51
N GLY A 37 6.69 -1.91 -6.55
CA GLY A 37 7.08 -1.91 -5.15
C GLY A 37 7.26 -3.30 -4.53
N TYR A 38 6.54 -4.33 -5.00
CA TYR A 38 6.60 -5.70 -4.47
C TYR A 38 7.35 -6.70 -5.36
N LEU A 39 8.01 -6.25 -6.43
CA LEU A 39 8.77 -7.12 -7.35
C LEU A 39 10.25 -7.21 -6.94
N GLY A 40 10.49 -7.49 -5.65
CA GLY A 40 11.83 -7.65 -5.09
C GLY A 40 12.66 -6.37 -5.15
N ILE A 41 13.85 -6.45 -5.74
CA ILE A 41 14.78 -5.29 -5.81
C ILE A 41 14.21 -4.10 -6.58
N LEU A 42 13.22 -4.33 -7.44
CA LEU A 42 12.53 -3.26 -8.17
C LEU A 42 11.78 -2.31 -7.24
N CYS A 43 11.56 -2.66 -5.96
CA CYS A 43 10.99 -1.76 -4.96
C CYS A 43 11.73 -0.43 -4.83
N LEU A 44 13.02 -0.39 -5.17
CA LEU A 44 13.83 0.83 -5.14
C LEU A 44 13.42 1.84 -6.22
N ILE A 45 12.84 1.38 -7.33
CA ILE A 45 12.43 2.27 -8.44
C ILE A 45 11.31 3.22 -7.98
N PRO A 46 10.13 2.77 -7.50
CA PRO A 46 9.12 3.69 -7.00
C PRO A 46 9.58 4.47 -5.76
N LEU A 47 10.45 3.89 -4.92
CA LEU A 47 11.01 4.58 -3.75
C LEU A 47 11.81 5.84 -4.12
N LEU A 48 12.53 5.79 -5.25
CA LEU A 48 13.35 6.89 -5.75
C LEU A 48 12.61 7.77 -6.76
N ALA A 49 11.77 7.19 -7.62
CA ALA A 49 11.13 7.87 -8.74
C ALA A 49 9.74 8.44 -8.45
N LYS A 50 9.04 7.93 -7.41
CA LYS A 50 7.65 8.30 -7.09
C LYS A 50 7.53 8.91 -5.68
N ARG A 51 8.43 9.83 -5.36
CA ARG A 51 8.51 10.47 -4.03
C ARG A 51 7.31 11.36 -3.69
N ASP A 52 6.59 11.81 -4.71
CA ASP A 52 5.38 12.60 -4.64
C ASP A 52 4.11 11.77 -4.38
N SER A 53 4.15 10.46 -4.66
CA SER A 53 3.01 9.56 -4.48
C SER A 53 3.04 8.90 -3.10
N LYS A 54 2.05 9.24 -2.25
CA LYS A 54 1.88 8.58 -0.95
C LYS A 54 1.55 7.10 -1.14
N PHE A 55 0.71 6.79 -2.12
CA PHE A 55 0.31 5.42 -2.44
C PHE A 55 1.50 4.56 -2.90
N ALA A 56 2.30 5.05 -3.86
CA ALA A 56 3.47 4.31 -4.33
C ALA A 56 4.51 4.15 -3.22
N GLN A 57 4.76 5.20 -2.44
CA GLN A 57 5.75 5.14 -1.36
C GLN A 57 5.36 4.17 -0.25
N PHE A 58 4.08 4.13 0.13
CA PHE A 58 3.59 3.18 1.12
C PHE A 58 3.88 1.73 0.71
N HIS A 59 3.48 1.37 -0.52
CA HIS A 59 3.67 0.02 -1.03
C HIS A 59 5.14 -0.32 -1.32
N ALA A 60 5.94 0.65 -1.79
CA ALA A 60 7.37 0.47 -2.00
C ALA A 60 8.14 0.21 -0.69
N LYS A 61 7.84 0.95 0.39
CA LYS A 61 8.45 0.74 1.71
C LYS A 61 8.08 -0.63 2.30
N GLN A 62 6.82 -1.05 2.18
CA GLN A 62 6.42 -2.40 2.57
C GLN A 62 7.12 -3.48 1.74
N GLY A 63 7.26 -3.26 0.44
CA GLY A 63 7.99 -4.14 -0.46
C GLY A 63 9.47 -4.27 -0.14
N LEU A 64 10.12 -3.17 0.29
CA LEU A 64 11.49 -3.19 0.77
C LEU A 64 11.66 -4.07 2.03
N ILE A 65 10.74 -3.99 2.99
CA ILE A 65 10.79 -4.88 4.17
C ILE A 65 10.51 -6.33 3.77
N LEU A 66 9.56 -6.58 2.86
CA LEU A 66 9.32 -7.92 2.32
C LEU A 66 10.55 -8.51 1.63
N LEU A 67 11.28 -7.70 0.83
CA LEU A 67 12.54 -8.09 0.20
C LEU A 67 13.60 -8.47 1.24
N ILE A 68 13.77 -7.63 2.27
CA ILE A 68 14.72 -7.89 3.37
C ILE A 68 14.33 -9.17 4.11
N ALA A 69 13.04 -9.36 4.42
CA ALA A 69 12.55 -10.58 5.07
C ALA A 69 12.82 -11.83 4.22
N TRP A 70 12.71 -11.72 2.90
CA TRP A 70 13.01 -12.81 1.98
C TRP A 70 14.47 -13.25 2.00
N PHE A 71 15.40 -12.34 2.29
CA PHE A 71 16.82 -12.67 2.41
C PHE A 71 17.09 -13.62 3.59
N PHE A 72 16.38 -13.44 4.71
CA PHE A 72 16.52 -14.28 5.90
C PHE A 72 15.97 -15.70 5.74
N VAL A 73 15.06 -15.93 4.78
CA VAL A 73 14.56 -17.28 4.45
C VAL A 73 15.70 -18.21 4.04
N TRP A 74 16.70 -17.71 3.31
CA TRP A 74 17.82 -18.51 2.82
C TRP A 74 18.86 -18.83 3.90
N ILE A 75 18.85 -18.10 5.01
CA ILE A 75 19.83 -18.23 6.11
C ILE A 75 19.35 -19.25 7.16
N LEU A 76 18.03 -19.38 7.35
CA LEU A 76 17.46 -20.22 8.41
C LEU A 76 17.15 -21.63 7.90
N VAL A 77 17.55 -22.66 8.68
CA VAL A 77 17.30 -24.09 8.36
C VAL A 77 15.81 -24.41 8.20
N ILE A 78 14.93 -23.67 8.90
CA ILE A 78 13.45 -23.78 8.79
C ILE A 78 12.84 -22.73 7.84
N GLY A 79 13.63 -22.12 6.97
CA GLY A 79 13.24 -20.99 6.14
C GLY A 79 12.04 -21.27 5.21
N TRP A 80 11.80 -22.53 4.84
CA TRP A 80 10.70 -22.90 3.94
C TRP A 80 9.31 -22.55 4.50
N LEU A 81 9.06 -22.74 5.80
CA LEU A 81 7.80 -22.33 6.45
C LEU A 81 7.65 -20.80 6.46
N LEU A 82 8.74 -20.09 6.75
CA LEU A 82 8.77 -18.64 6.69
C LEU A 82 8.51 -18.14 5.26
N GLY A 83 9.06 -18.81 4.25
CA GLY A 83 8.81 -18.52 2.85
C GLY A 83 7.33 -18.60 2.47
N ILE A 84 6.60 -19.62 2.97
CA ILE A 84 5.15 -19.73 2.75
C ILE A 84 4.40 -18.55 3.40
N ILE A 85 4.74 -18.20 4.65
CA ILE A 85 4.09 -17.08 5.35
C ILE A 85 4.33 -15.76 4.61
N LEU A 86 5.58 -15.50 4.22
CA LEU A 86 5.92 -14.29 3.50
C LEU A 86 5.28 -14.29 2.08
N PHE A 87 5.06 -15.45 1.46
CA PHE A 87 4.37 -15.54 0.17
C PHE A 87 2.89 -15.14 0.30
N ILE A 88 2.24 -15.56 1.39
CA ILE A 88 0.88 -15.11 1.73
C ILE A 88 0.86 -13.58 1.93
N PHE A 89 1.88 -13.03 2.60
CA PHE A 89 2.01 -11.58 2.76
C PHE A 89 2.17 -10.85 1.42
N TRP A 90 2.95 -11.41 0.49
CA TRP A 90 3.06 -10.88 -0.87
C TRP A 90 1.72 -10.89 -1.60
N ILE A 91 0.95 -11.98 -1.54
CA ILE A 91 -0.40 -12.04 -2.15
C ILE A 91 -1.32 -10.97 -1.55
N MET A 92 -1.35 -10.84 -0.23
CA MET A 92 -2.15 -9.79 0.43
C MET A 92 -1.73 -8.38 -0.02
N ALA A 93 -0.43 -8.15 -0.21
CA ALA A 93 0.09 -6.89 -0.68
C ALA A 93 -0.42 -6.56 -2.09
N VAL A 94 -0.38 -7.54 -2.99
CA VAL A 94 -0.87 -7.42 -4.36
C VAL A 94 -2.38 -7.12 -4.37
N ILE A 95 -3.17 -7.84 -3.56
CA ILE A 95 -4.61 -7.58 -3.42
C ILE A 95 -4.86 -6.14 -2.92
N ASN A 96 -4.08 -5.67 -1.95
CA ASN A 96 -4.21 -4.31 -1.43
C ASN A 96 -3.90 -3.25 -2.50
N VAL A 97 -2.84 -3.44 -3.31
CA VAL A 97 -2.50 -2.54 -4.42
C VAL A 97 -3.66 -2.46 -5.42
N PHE A 98 -4.16 -3.60 -5.88
CA PHE A 98 -5.22 -3.63 -6.88
C PHE A 98 -6.57 -3.17 -6.33
N SER A 99 -6.78 -3.29 -5.01
CA SER A 99 -7.92 -2.70 -4.30
C SER A 99 -7.76 -1.21 -3.99
N GLY A 100 -6.60 -0.61 -4.27
CA GLY A 100 -6.31 0.79 -3.95
C GLY A 100 -6.17 1.09 -2.45
N LYS A 101 -5.87 0.07 -1.63
CA LYS A 101 -5.85 0.17 -0.17
C LYS A 101 -4.41 0.26 0.35
N MET A 102 -4.11 1.31 1.11
CA MET A 102 -2.86 1.39 1.89
C MET A 102 -2.99 0.62 3.21
N LYS A 103 -3.11 -0.71 3.12
CA LYS A 103 -3.25 -1.58 4.28
C LYS A 103 -1.92 -2.22 4.65
N LYS A 104 -1.54 -2.04 5.91
CA LYS A 104 -0.37 -2.66 6.52
C LYS A 104 -0.52 -4.19 6.53
N LEU A 105 0.56 -4.87 6.17
CA LEU A 105 0.66 -6.32 6.32
C LEU A 105 0.90 -6.64 7.80
N PRO A 106 0.33 -7.75 8.33
CA PRO A 106 0.62 -8.20 9.69
C PRO A 106 2.14 -8.34 9.90
N VAL A 107 2.63 -7.92 11.07
CA VAL A 107 4.05 -7.99 11.50
C VAL A 107 5.01 -7.07 10.72
N ILE A 108 4.86 -6.96 9.39
CA ILE A 108 5.78 -6.23 8.52
C ILE A 108 5.38 -4.76 8.33
N GLY A 109 4.08 -4.46 8.34
CA GLY A 109 3.58 -3.13 8.03
C GLY A 109 4.01 -2.04 9.02
N ASP A 110 4.15 -2.39 10.30
CA ASP A 110 4.58 -1.45 11.34
C ASP A 110 6.09 -1.13 11.25
N ILE A 111 6.89 -2.07 10.73
CA ILE A 111 8.31 -1.85 10.47
C ILE A 111 8.47 -0.91 9.27
N ALA A 112 7.68 -1.13 8.21
CA ALA A 112 7.72 -0.33 7.00
C ALA A 112 7.34 1.15 7.24
N GLU A 113 6.38 1.42 8.11
CA GLU A 113 5.94 2.79 8.41
C GLU A 113 7.01 3.63 9.13
N LYS A 114 7.89 2.99 9.91
CA LYS A 114 8.99 3.66 10.62
C LYS A 114 10.11 4.14 9.69
N ILE A 115 10.09 3.74 8.42
CA ILE A 115 11.10 4.09 7.43
C ILE A 115 10.88 5.53 6.94
N ASN A 116 11.75 6.44 7.40
CA ASN A 116 11.72 7.86 7.04
C ASN A 116 12.69 8.15 5.87
N ILE A 117 12.21 7.89 4.65
CA ILE A 117 12.88 8.20 3.36
C ILE A 117 11.84 8.62 2.33
#